data_AF-A0A9E5VAZ4-F1
#
_entry.id   AF-A0A9E5VAZ4-F1
#
_cell.length_a   1.000
_cell.length_b   1.000
_cell.length_c   1.000
_cell.angle_alpha   90.00
_cell.angle_beta   90.00
_cell.angle_gamma   90.00
#
_symmetry.space_group_name_H-M   'P 1'
#
loop_
_entity.id
_entity.type
_entity.pdbx_description
1 polymer ?
#
loop_
_entity_poly.entity_id
_entity_poly.type
_entity_poly.pdbx_seq_one_letter_code
_entity_poly.pdbx_strand_id
1 'polypeptide(L)'
;KTLKNNHLNALYVRDYPADPILLELCDIYGVLVIDEAPLDLSRPMLTDALLNESYWLQAAEERLERLIRRDINHACVVAWSAGLFRHSGLSLDALVEKVRRLDLSRPIHLIDTPDIAQSYDAYVSGIIPETDAKPWPAVFSAFGDCYYHLDEPDTLLLRELRQLLKPVEIEMLNADGGAFLIKNKHHWLELNNYFFDWRLFRNGRLILAGALDNIRVGPGDEQFVELMYGDLSFDDQAEYTLRFEVAHANTSLWGTCGEEAFFQEFSLATADRLDLAPAGRNRGRLRMEADRHHLIVSGSRFWLVFNRMNGSLESWRVGDKDIIAAQFARDGSGLTGLRPTVWRSTDRLDDAWLPEWQKFGFDRTLPQVISCQSDCDGQSAVVEMIIRVAAPGEPALFDAIIRYDVRSAGDLRIFASLKTWRDDLPPLPCFGFTINFSKTFDCVNWLGGGPLPGLYALHDSPRHGLYERRGRHGSSGNPWADCQGLFPNVNWLSVKDGSGLGLMIQSSGLFDFSIVRLPSTTTLAGLPGNSSTNQAMVIQLYQADPNLTCEIPIKSVWHFYPVVSEY
;
A
#
# COMPACT_ATOMS: atom_id res chain seq x y z
N LYS A 1 2.62 -17.78 -18.20
CA LYS A 1 2.84 -18.33 -16.84
C LYS A 1 2.59 -17.29 -15.76
N THR A 2 3.31 -16.17 -15.73
CA THR A 2 3.11 -15.08 -14.76
C THR A 2 1.65 -14.65 -14.61
N LEU A 3 0.93 -14.42 -15.72
CA LEU A 3 -0.49 -14.07 -15.68
C LEU A 3 -1.32 -15.09 -14.88
N LYS A 4 -1.20 -16.37 -15.23
CA LYS A 4 -1.94 -17.47 -14.59
C LYS A 4 -1.59 -17.63 -13.10
N ASN A 5 -0.30 -17.52 -12.74
CA ASN A 5 0.15 -17.58 -11.34
C ASN A 5 -0.39 -16.43 -10.47
N ASN A 6 -0.82 -15.33 -11.10
CA ASN A 6 -1.42 -14.18 -10.42
C ASN A 6 -2.93 -14.09 -10.68
N HIS A 7 -3.56 -15.22 -11.01
CA HIS A 7 -5.01 -15.37 -11.21
C HIS A 7 -5.61 -14.52 -12.34
N LEU A 8 -4.79 -14.02 -13.25
CA LEU A 8 -5.24 -13.38 -14.48
C LEU A 8 -5.67 -14.44 -15.50
N ASN A 9 -6.86 -14.26 -16.06
CA ASN A 9 -7.50 -15.23 -16.96
C ASN A 9 -7.75 -14.69 -18.37
N ALA A 10 -7.59 -13.38 -18.61
CA ALA A 10 -7.86 -12.74 -19.88
C ALA A 10 -6.76 -11.75 -20.27
N LEU A 11 -6.61 -11.56 -21.56
CA LEU A 11 -5.73 -10.60 -22.22
C LEU A 11 -6.56 -9.80 -23.22
N TYR A 12 -6.29 -8.51 -23.26
CA TYR A 12 -6.77 -7.65 -24.33
C TYR A 12 -5.56 -7.14 -25.10
N VAL A 13 -5.46 -7.53 -26.37
CA VAL A 13 -4.41 -7.04 -27.26
C VAL A 13 -4.91 -5.77 -27.91
N ARG A 14 -4.38 -4.64 -27.44
CA ARG A 14 -4.88 -3.31 -27.79
C ARG A 14 -4.07 -2.70 -28.93
N ASP A 15 -4.76 -1.97 -29.81
CA ASP A 15 -4.27 -1.15 -30.93
C ASP A 15 -3.59 -1.91 -32.09
N TYR A 16 -3.42 -3.24 -31.99
CA TYR A 16 -2.84 -4.08 -33.04
C TYR A 16 -3.19 -5.57 -32.87
N PRO A 17 -3.16 -6.37 -33.96
CA PRO A 17 -3.35 -7.81 -33.91
C PRO A 17 -2.34 -8.50 -33.00
N ALA A 18 -2.77 -9.56 -32.31
CA ALA A 18 -1.85 -10.45 -31.61
C ALA A 18 -0.78 -11.04 -32.55
N ASP A 19 0.42 -11.28 -32.01
CA ASP A 19 1.37 -12.19 -32.65
C ASP A 19 0.75 -13.60 -32.69
N PRO A 20 0.76 -14.32 -33.83
CA PRO A 20 0.18 -15.66 -33.91
C PRO A 20 0.69 -16.63 -32.83
N ILE A 21 1.96 -16.53 -32.43
CA ILE A 21 2.54 -17.34 -31.36
C ILE A 21 1.87 -17.04 -30.01
N LEU A 22 1.48 -15.79 -29.76
CA LEU A 22 0.76 -15.43 -28.55
C LEU A 22 -0.59 -16.14 -28.48
N LEU A 23 -1.34 -16.21 -29.59
CA LEU A 23 -2.63 -16.91 -29.64
C LEU A 23 -2.47 -18.42 -29.44
N GLU A 24 -1.48 -19.04 -30.09
CA GLU A 24 -1.15 -20.46 -29.85
C GLU A 24 -0.84 -20.74 -28.37
N LEU A 25 -0.08 -19.85 -27.71
CA LEU A 25 0.19 -19.96 -26.28
C LEU A 25 -1.07 -19.75 -25.44
N CYS A 26 -1.95 -18.82 -25.81
CA CYS A 26 -3.19 -18.58 -25.07
C CYS A 26 -4.15 -19.78 -25.16
N ASP A 27 -4.22 -20.46 -26.31
CA ASP A 27 -4.95 -21.72 -26.47
C ASP A 27 -4.38 -22.81 -25.55
N ILE A 28 -3.05 -22.98 -25.51
CA ILE A 28 -2.38 -24.01 -24.70
C ILE A 28 -2.52 -23.74 -23.19
N TYR A 29 -2.34 -22.49 -22.76
CA TYR A 29 -2.32 -22.12 -21.34
C TYR A 29 -3.71 -21.77 -20.77
N GLY A 30 -4.72 -21.62 -21.62
CA GLY A 30 -6.07 -21.24 -21.24
C GLY A 30 -6.14 -19.80 -20.73
N VAL A 31 -5.94 -18.84 -21.63
CA VAL A 31 -6.09 -17.40 -21.40
C VAL A 31 -7.07 -16.86 -22.44
N LEU A 32 -8.12 -16.17 -22.01
CA LEU A 32 -9.11 -15.57 -22.90
C LEU A 32 -8.50 -14.35 -23.60
N VAL A 33 -8.77 -14.16 -24.88
CA VAL A 33 -8.21 -13.08 -25.68
C VAL A 33 -9.33 -12.25 -26.30
N ILE A 34 -9.23 -10.94 -26.13
CA ILE A 34 -9.90 -9.95 -26.97
C ILE A 34 -8.86 -9.52 -28.01
N ASP A 35 -9.12 -9.81 -29.28
CA ASP A 35 -8.20 -9.52 -30.38
C ASP A 35 -8.70 -8.31 -31.19
N GLU A 36 -7.79 -7.39 -31.50
CA GLU A 36 -8.13 -6.07 -32.02
C GLU A 36 -7.57 -5.83 -33.42
N ALA A 37 -8.42 -5.27 -34.28
CA ALA A 37 -7.97 -4.78 -35.58
C ALA A 37 -7.04 -3.57 -35.40
N PRO A 38 -5.99 -3.40 -36.24
CA PRO A 38 -5.05 -2.30 -36.16
C PRO A 38 -5.68 -1.00 -36.68
N LEU A 39 -6.62 -0.48 -35.92
CA LEU A 39 -7.51 0.64 -36.23
C LEU A 39 -7.61 1.53 -34.99
N ASP A 40 -6.70 2.50 -34.88
CA ASP A 40 -6.84 3.59 -33.91
C ASP A 40 -7.56 4.77 -34.58
N LEU A 41 -8.80 4.97 -34.17
CA LEU A 41 -9.70 6.00 -34.66
C LEU A 41 -10.19 6.87 -33.50
N SER A 42 -9.38 6.99 -32.45
CA SER A 42 -9.72 7.72 -31.23
C SER A 42 -9.85 9.23 -31.43
N ARG A 43 -9.43 9.79 -32.58
CA ARG A 43 -9.41 11.23 -32.88
C ARG A 43 -10.64 11.67 -33.68
N PRO A 44 -11.70 12.20 -33.03
CA PRO A 44 -13.01 12.42 -33.64
C PRO A 44 -13.00 13.21 -34.95
N MET A 45 -12.24 14.32 -35.01
CA MET A 45 -12.25 15.22 -36.17
C MET A 45 -11.69 14.58 -37.45
N LEU A 46 -10.94 13.48 -37.34
CA LEU A 46 -10.34 12.77 -38.46
C LEU A 46 -11.13 11.50 -38.83
N THR A 47 -11.74 10.83 -37.87
CA THR A 47 -12.36 9.51 -38.06
C THR A 47 -13.53 9.53 -39.03
N ASP A 48 -14.54 10.37 -38.79
CA ASP A 48 -15.72 10.43 -39.67
C ASP A 48 -15.37 11.03 -41.03
N ALA A 49 -14.47 12.02 -41.06
CA ALA A 49 -14.00 12.61 -42.31
C ALA A 49 -13.24 11.60 -43.19
N LEU A 50 -12.42 10.73 -42.58
CA LEU A 50 -11.67 9.71 -43.30
C LEU A 50 -12.58 8.56 -43.72
N LEU A 51 -13.39 7.99 -42.83
CA LEU A 51 -14.18 6.80 -43.14
C LEU A 51 -15.45 7.07 -43.97
N ASN A 52 -15.89 8.34 -44.10
CA ASN A 52 -16.88 8.70 -45.11
C ASN A 52 -16.35 8.59 -46.55
N GLU A 53 -15.02 8.57 -46.73
CA GLU A 53 -14.41 8.25 -48.02
C GLU A 53 -14.34 6.73 -48.21
N SER A 54 -15.02 6.23 -49.24
CA SER A 54 -15.14 4.79 -49.55
C SER A 54 -13.80 4.03 -49.54
N TYR A 55 -12.72 4.68 -49.94
CA TYR A 55 -11.37 4.10 -49.93
C TYR A 55 -10.88 3.74 -48.52
N TRP A 56 -11.06 4.63 -47.54
CA TRP A 56 -10.58 4.40 -46.17
C TRP A 56 -11.47 3.43 -45.42
N LEU A 57 -12.78 3.45 -45.66
CA LEU A 57 -13.69 2.44 -45.14
C LEU A 57 -13.33 1.04 -45.64
N GLN A 58 -13.08 0.90 -46.95
CA GLN A 58 -12.64 -0.37 -47.52
C GLN A 58 -11.31 -0.83 -46.90
N ALA A 59 -10.34 0.06 -46.71
CA ALA A 59 -9.07 -0.29 -46.06
C ALA A 59 -9.25 -0.75 -44.60
N ALA A 60 -10.20 -0.16 -43.87
CA ALA A 60 -10.54 -0.58 -42.51
C ALA A 60 -11.22 -1.95 -42.50
N GLU A 61 -12.21 -2.17 -43.38
CA GLU A 61 -12.86 -3.48 -43.54
C GLU A 61 -11.86 -4.59 -43.92
N GLU A 62 -10.89 -4.30 -44.78
CA GLU A 62 -9.85 -5.25 -45.19
C GLU A 62 -8.92 -5.62 -44.02
N ARG A 63 -8.55 -4.66 -43.15
CA ARG A 63 -7.75 -4.94 -41.95
C ARG A 63 -8.51 -5.86 -40.99
N LEU A 64 -9.78 -5.57 -40.75
CA LEU A 64 -10.65 -6.37 -39.89
C LEU A 64 -10.89 -7.77 -40.46
N GLU A 65 -11.16 -7.87 -41.77
CA GLU A 65 -11.34 -9.14 -42.45
C GLU A 65 -10.09 -10.01 -42.39
N ARG A 66 -8.91 -9.42 -42.56
CA ARG A 66 -7.63 -10.14 -42.48
C ARG A 66 -7.34 -10.66 -41.08
N LEU A 67 -7.64 -9.87 -40.04
CA LEU A 67 -7.53 -10.30 -38.64
C LEU A 67 -8.43 -11.52 -38.40
N ILE A 68 -9.74 -11.36 -38.61
CA ILE A 68 -10.71 -12.41 -38.31
C ILE A 68 -10.40 -13.68 -39.10
N ARG A 69 -10.12 -13.58 -40.40
CA ARG A 69 -9.79 -14.77 -41.21
C ARG A 69 -8.54 -15.50 -40.75
N ARG A 70 -7.55 -14.77 -40.21
CA ARG A 70 -6.32 -15.36 -39.67
C ARG A 70 -6.62 -16.09 -38.35
N ASP A 71 -7.38 -15.45 -37.46
CA ASP A 71 -7.42 -15.83 -36.05
C ASP A 71 -8.70 -16.55 -35.60
N ILE A 72 -9.73 -16.67 -36.46
CA ILE A 72 -11.05 -17.27 -36.15
C ILE A 72 -10.99 -18.70 -35.61
N ASN A 73 -9.91 -19.44 -35.87
CA ASN A 73 -9.76 -20.82 -35.43
C ASN A 73 -9.15 -20.95 -34.03
N HIS A 74 -8.68 -19.86 -33.41
CA HIS A 74 -8.19 -19.85 -32.04
C HIS A 74 -9.37 -19.86 -31.05
N ALA A 75 -9.39 -20.84 -30.16
CA ALA A 75 -10.44 -20.99 -29.15
C ALA A 75 -10.28 -19.95 -28.02
N CYS A 76 -9.06 -19.50 -27.78
CA CYS A 76 -8.74 -18.47 -26.81
C CYS A 76 -9.34 -17.12 -27.18
N VAL A 77 -9.51 -16.81 -28.47
CA VAL A 77 -10.15 -15.57 -28.91
C VAL A 77 -11.64 -15.67 -28.61
N VAL A 78 -12.13 -14.84 -27.69
CA VAL A 78 -13.52 -14.84 -27.24
C VAL A 78 -14.29 -13.61 -27.67
N ALA A 79 -13.61 -12.60 -28.20
CA ALA A 79 -14.25 -11.39 -28.71
C ALA A 79 -13.38 -10.70 -29.76
N TRP A 80 -14.05 -9.98 -30.65
CA TRP A 80 -13.39 -9.14 -31.65
C TRP A 80 -13.56 -7.66 -31.28
N SER A 81 -12.46 -6.92 -31.22
CA SER A 81 -12.50 -5.47 -31.23
C SER A 81 -12.33 -4.95 -32.66
N ALA A 82 -13.27 -4.11 -33.08
CA ALA A 82 -13.18 -3.44 -34.38
C ALA A 82 -12.11 -2.33 -34.41
N GLY A 83 -11.45 -2.05 -33.27
CA GLY A 83 -10.50 -0.97 -33.08
C GLY A 83 -10.93 0.01 -31.99
N LEU A 84 -10.13 1.05 -31.79
CA LEU A 84 -10.40 2.10 -30.81
C LEU A 84 -11.31 3.18 -31.40
N PHE A 85 -12.57 3.20 -30.95
CA PHE A 85 -13.57 4.22 -31.29
C PHE A 85 -13.99 5.01 -30.05
N ARG A 86 -14.22 6.32 -30.20
CA ARG A 86 -14.76 7.17 -29.14
C ARG A 86 -16.13 7.79 -29.47
N HIS A 87 -16.67 7.51 -30.66
CA HIS A 87 -17.92 8.09 -31.17
C HIS A 87 -18.65 7.10 -32.09
N SER A 88 -19.98 7.15 -32.13
CA SER A 88 -20.83 6.32 -33.00
C SER A 88 -21.04 6.97 -34.37
N GLY A 89 -21.16 6.18 -35.43
CA GLY A 89 -21.45 6.69 -36.76
C GLY A 89 -21.53 5.57 -37.82
N LEU A 90 -21.94 5.94 -39.03
CA LEU A 90 -22.15 5.01 -40.17
C LEU A 90 -20.93 4.11 -40.45
N SER A 91 -19.73 4.62 -40.16
CA SER A 91 -18.48 3.89 -40.34
C SER A 91 -18.29 2.77 -39.32
N LEU A 92 -18.69 2.98 -38.07
CA LEU A 92 -18.68 1.94 -37.04
C LEU A 92 -19.78 0.90 -37.32
N ASP A 93 -20.96 1.33 -37.76
CA ASP A 93 -22.04 0.43 -38.21
C ASP A 93 -21.52 -0.57 -39.26
N ALA A 94 -20.85 -0.06 -40.30
CA ALA A 94 -20.32 -0.88 -41.38
C ALA A 94 -19.27 -1.90 -40.90
N LEU A 95 -18.38 -1.49 -39.99
CA LEU A 95 -17.36 -2.38 -39.43
C LEU A 95 -17.97 -3.44 -38.49
N VAL A 96 -18.91 -3.06 -37.64
CA VAL A 96 -19.67 -3.98 -36.77
C VAL A 96 -20.43 -5.00 -37.61
N GLU A 97 -21.12 -4.56 -38.66
CA GLU A 97 -21.78 -5.47 -39.60
C GLU A 97 -20.77 -6.38 -40.32
N LYS A 98 -19.60 -5.87 -40.70
CA LYS A 98 -18.55 -6.66 -41.32
C LYS A 98 -18.08 -7.77 -40.38
N VAL A 99 -17.88 -7.52 -39.08
CA VAL A 99 -17.58 -8.56 -38.09
C VAL A 99 -18.68 -9.60 -38.05
N ARG A 100 -19.95 -9.18 -37.90
CA ARG A 100 -21.10 -10.10 -37.86
C ARG A 100 -21.25 -10.95 -39.12
N ARG A 101 -20.88 -10.41 -40.29
CA ARG A 101 -20.86 -11.18 -41.55
C ARG A 101 -19.75 -12.23 -41.59
N LEU A 102 -18.63 -11.99 -40.91
CA LEU A 102 -17.47 -12.89 -40.92
C LEU A 102 -17.53 -13.94 -39.81
N ASP A 103 -18.03 -13.57 -38.63
CA ASP A 103 -18.10 -14.45 -37.46
C ASP A 103 -19.28 -14.07 -36.56
N LEU A 104 -20.22 -15.01 -36.39
CA LEU A 104 -21.36 -14.89 -35.47
C LEU A 104 -21.13 -15.64 -34.14
N SER A 105 -20.01 -16.35 -34.00
CA SER A 105 -19.72 -17.17 -32.82
C SER A 105 -19.18 -16.36 -31.64
N ARG A 106 -18.71 -15.13 -31.88
CA ARG A 106 -18.04 -14.29 -30.87
C ARG A 106 -18.71 -12.91 -30.77
N PRO A 107 -18.84 -12.36 -29.54
CA PRO A 107 -19.27 -10.98 -29.34
C PRO A 107 -18.27 -9.96 -29.89
N ILE A 108 -18.78 -8.75 -30.09
CA ILE A 108 -17.98 -7.57 -30.43
C ILE A 108 -17.66 -6.81 -29.15
N HIS A 109 -16.44 -6.28 -29.07
CA HIS A 109 -15.93 -5.45 -28.00
C HIS A 109 -15.69 -4.02 -28.50
N LEU A 110 -15.98 -3.04 -27.65
CA LEU A 110 -15.63 -1.63 -27.86
C LEU A 110 -15.02 -1.06 -26.58
N ILE A 111 -13.99 -0.21 -26.68
CA ILE A 111 -13.38 0.46 -25.52
C ILE A 111 -14.13 1.75 -25.15
N ASP A 112 -14.22 2.07 -23.84
CA ASP A 112 -14.57 3.38 -23.28
C ASP A 112 -15.87 4.03 -23.82
N THR A 113 -16.80 3.22 -24.31
CA THR A 113 -17.98 3.74 -25.03
C THR A 113 -19.26 2.95 -24.68
N PRO A 114 -19.71 2.98 -23.41
CA PRO A 114 -20.86 2.19 -22.94
C PRO A 114 -22.15 2.45 -23.72
N ASP A 115 -22.46 3.71 -24.04
CA ASP A 115 -23.66 4.06 -24.80
C ASP A 115 -23.63 3.51 -26.24
N ILE A 116 -22.44 3.44 -26.83
CA ILE A 116 -22.22 2.93 -28.18
C ILE A 116 -22.26 1.41 -28.17
N ALA A 117 -21.61 0.77 -27.20
CA ALA A 117 -21.62 -0.68 -27.11
C ALA A 117 -23.03 -1.24 -26.88
N GLN A 118 -23.84 -0.56 -26.06
CA GLN A 118 -25.26 -0.92 -25.89
C GLN A 118 -26.04 -0.87 -27.20
N SER A 119 -25.75 0.05 -28.13
CA SER A 119 -26.47 0.12 -29.41
C SER A 119 -26.11 -1.01 -30.38
N TYR A 120 -25.00 -1.71 -30.14
CA TYR A 120 -24.52 -2.82 -30.97
C TYR A 120 -24.56 -4.20 -30.29
N ASP A 121 -25.20 -4.33 -29.12
CA ASP A 121 -25.10 -5.53 -28.28
C ASP A 121 -23.63 -5.97 -28.03
N ALA A 122 -22.72 -4.99 -27.99
CA ALA A 122 -21.31 -5.17 -27.71
C ALA A 122 -21.05 -4.97 -26.21
N TYR A 123 -19.97 -5.56 -25.68
CA TYR A 123 -19.55 -5.30 -24.30
C TYR A 123 -18.36 -4.34 -24.26
N VAL A 124 -18.22 -3.62 -23.14
CA VAL A 124 -17.15 -2.63 -22.93
C VAL A 124 -16.21 -3.08 -21.82
N SER A 125 -14.91 -2.97 -22.08
CA SER A 125 -13.91 -2.96 -21.01
C SER A 125 -13.72 -1.51 -20.55
N GLY A 126 -14.14 -1.20 -19.32
CA GLY A 126 -13.98 0.13 -18.73
C GLY A 126 -15.23 0.99 -18.83
N ILE A 127 -15.96 1.09 -17.72
CA ILE A 127 -16.75 2.29 -17.44
C ILE A 127 -15.81 3.15 -16.60
N ILE A 128 -15.37 4.29 -17.13
CA ILE A 128 -14.99 5.40 -16.25
C ILE A 128 -16.30 6.14 -16.01
N PRO A 129 -16.93 6.05 -14.83
CA PRO A 129 -18.10 6.88 -14.55
C PRO A 129 -17.66 8.34 -14.69
N GLU A 130 -18.27 9.10 -15.61
CA GLU A 130 -18.01 10.54 -15.75
C GLU A 130 -18.24 11.28 -14.43
N THR A 131 -19.02 10.70 -13.51
CA THR A 131 -19.42 11.30 -12.24
C THR A 131 -18.43 11.11 -11.09
N ASP A 132 -17.39 10.30 -11.23
CA ASP A 132 -16.29 10.17 -10.23
C ASP A 132 -14.89 10.23 -10.88
N ALA A 133 -14.82 10.79 -12.09
CA ALA A 133 -13.60 10.92 -12.86
C ALA A 133 -12.61 11.91 -12.22
N LYS A 134 -11.87 11.45 -11.20
CA LYS A 134 -10.44 11.69 -11.27
C LYS A 134 -9.95 10.78 -12.39
N PRO A 135 -9.43 11.34 -13.50
CA PRO A 135 -8.88 10.49 -14.54
C PRO A 135 -7.85 9.58 -13.86
N TRP A 136 -7.93 8.29 -14.13
CA TRP A 136 -6.77 7.42 -13.98
C TRP A 136 -5.59 8.21 -14.54
N PRO A 137 -4.51 8.42 -13.78
CA PRO A 137 -3.55 9.47 -14.05
C PRO A 137 -3.15 9.38 -15.52
N ALA A 138 -3.62 10.35 -16.29
CA ALA A 138 -3.12 10.61 -17.63
C ALA A 138 -1.73 11.25 -17.50
N VAL A 139 -0.88 10.64 -16.69
CA VAL A 139 0.55 10.79 -16.86
C VAL A 139 0.82 9.92 -18.06
N PHE A 140 1.04 10.57 -19.20
CA PHE A 140 1.87 10.02 -20.27
C PHE A 140 3.23 9.67 -19.66
N SER A 141 3.30 8.58 -18.89
CA SER A 141 4.52 7.82 -18.80
C SER A 141 4.56 7.15 -20.16
N ALA A 142 5.41 7.65 -21.06
CA ALA A 142 5.49 7.08 -22.40
C ALA A 142 5.85 5.57 -22.40
N PHE A 143 6.09 4.95 -21.22
CA PHE A 143 6.52 3.57 -21.02
C PHE A 143 6.19 2.91 -19.62
N GLY A 144 5.26 3.41 -18.79
CA GLY A 144 5.25 3.10 -17.34
C GLY A 144 4.02 2.44 -16.67
N ASP A 145 2.97 2.07 -17.40
CA ASP A 145 1.72 1.55 -16.78
C ASP A 145 1.75 0.04 -16.45
N CYS A 146 2.92 -0.59 -16.49
CA CYS A 146 3.01 -2.04 -16.39
C CYS A 146 2.96 -2.54 -14.94
N TYR A 147 2.05 -3.47 -14.66
CA TYR A 147 1.97 -4.25 -13.41
C TYR A 147 3.18 -5.18 -13.23
N TYR A 148 3.96 -5.41 -14.28
CA TYR A 148 5.04 -6.39 -14.31
C TYR A 148 6.31 -5.78 -14.91
N HIS A 149 7.47 -6.15 -14.38
CA HIS A 149 8.75 -5.81 -15.01
C HIS A 149 9.53 -7.12 -15.26
N LEU A 150 10.17 -7.25 -16.42
CA LEU A 150 10.89 -8.47 -16.78
C LEU A 150 12.01 -8.80 -15.79
N ASP A 151 12.70 -7.77 -15.28
CA ASP A 151 13.76 -7.92 -14.29
C ASP A 151 13.24 -8.00 -12.84
N GLU A 152 11.98 -7.63 -12.59
CA GLU A 152 11.33 -7.68 -11.28
C GLU A 152 9.98 -8.38 -11.38
N PRO A 153 9.96 -9.73 -11.44
CA PRO A 153 8.76 -10.48 -11.77
C PRO A 153 7.70 -10.52 -10.65
N ASP A 154 8.02 -9.94 -9.48
CA ASP A 154 7.22 -9.97 -8.27
C ASP A 154 7.06 -8.54 -7.71
N THR A 155 6.48 -7.66 -8.54
CA THR A 155 6.20 -6.27 -8.20
C THR A 155 5.13 -6.17 -7.11
N LEU A 156 5.11 -5.05 -6.38
CA LEU A 156 4.10 -4.79 -5.35
C LEU A 156 2.67 -4.85 -5.89
N LEU A 157 2.41 -4.18 -7.02
CA LEU A 157 1.09 -4.16 -7.63
C LEU A 157 0.62 -5.56 -8.07
N LEU A 158 1.51 -6.39 -8.58
CA LEU A 158 1.15 -7.74 -9.02
C LEU A 158 0.79 -8.65 -7.83
N ARG A 159 1.46 -8.48 -6.68
CA ARG A 159 1.12 -9.20 -5.44
C ARG A 159 -0.25 -8.81 -4.91
N GLU A 160 -0.57 -7.52 -4.89
CA GLU A 160 -1.91 -7.04 -4.48
C GLU A 160 -2.98 -7.58 -5.43
N LEU A 161 -2.74 -7.49 -6.74
CA LEU A 161 -3.66 -7.99 -7.76
C LEU A 161 -3.91 -9.49 -7.62
N ARG A 162 -2.86 -10.26 -7.30
CA ARG A 162 -2.98 -11.70 -7.00
C ARG A 162 -3.89 -11.97 -5.81
N GLN A 163 -3.82 -11.18 -4.73
CA GLN A 163 -4.72 -11.37 -3.60
C GLN A 163 -6.17 -10.97 -3.93
N LEU A 164 -6.34 -9.87 -4.67
CA LEU A 164 -7.64 -9.39 -5.09
C LEU A 164 -8.37 -10.38 -6.01
N LEU A 165 -7.64 -11.00 -6.94
CA LEU A 165 -8.17 -11.92 -7.94
C LEU A 165 -8.21 -13.39 -7.48
N LYS A 166 -8.01 -13.66 -6.18
CA LYS A 166 -8.05 -15.03 -5.67
C LYS A 166 -9.34 -15.77 -6.11
N PRO A 167 -9.22 -17.03 -6.57
CA PRO A 167 -10.34 -17.76 -7.16
C PRO A 167 -11.24 -18.45 -6.13
N VAL A 168 -10.92 -18.31 -4.84
CA VAL A 168 -11.69 -18.86 -3.72
C VAL A 168 -11.88 -17.75 -2.71
N GLU A 169 -13.10 -17.65 -2.18
CA GLU A 169 -13.41 -16.74 -1.10
C GLU A 169 -13.66 -17.55 0.18
N ILE A 170 -13.03 -17.11 1.28
CA ILE A 170 -13.24 -17.69 2.60
C ILE A 170 -13.95 -16.63 3.43
N GLU A 171 -15.08 -17.00 4.04
CA GLU A 171 -15.86 -16.12 4.91
C GLU A 171 -15.83 -16.67 6.34
N MET A 172 -15.56 -15.80 7.31
CA MET A 172 -15.59 -16.13 8.73
C MET A 172 -17.03 -15.99 9.25
N LEU A 173 -17.65 -17.12 9.61
CA LEU A 173 -19.02 -17.14 10.12
C LEU A 173 -19.07 -16.98 11.65
N ASN A 174 -18.16 -17.64 12.35
CA ASN A 174 -18.02 -17.54 13.80
C ASN A 174 -16.55 -17.76 14.20
N ALA A 175 -15.91 -16.69 14.70
CA ALA A 175 -14.52 -16.71 15.13
C ALA A 175 -14.30 -17.67 16.33
N ASP A 176 -15.19 -17.63 17.33
CA ASP A 176 -15.07 -18.42 18.56
C ASP A 176 -15.30 -19.91 18.31
N GLY A 177 -16.25 -20.23 17.42
CA GLY A 177 -16.56 -21.62 17.05
C GLY A 177 -15.67 -22.20 15.95
N GLY A 178 -14.71 -21.43 15.43
CA GLY A 178 -13.85 -21.87 14.33
C GLY A 178 -14.60 -22.17 13.03
N ALA A 179 -15.74 -21.53 12.78
CA ALA A 179 -16.63 -21.83 11.67
C ALA A 179 -16.41 -20.89 10.47
N PHE A 180 -16.14 -21.48 9.30
CA PHE A 180 -15.87 -20.76 8.04
C PHE A 180 -16.67 -21.34 6.88
N LEU A 181 -16.90 -20.51 5.86
CA LEU A 181 -17.53 -20.88 4.61
C LEU A 181 -16.53 -20.69 3.47
N ILE A 182 -16.26 -21.75 2.73
CA ILE A 182 -15.38 -21.73 1.55
C ILE A 182 -16.28 -21.68 0.30
N LYS A 183 -16.14 -20.62 -0.50
CA LYS A 183 -16.90 -20.39 -1.74
C LYS A 183 -15.99 -20.50 -2.96
N ASN A 184 -16.40 -21.29 -3.94
CA ASN A 184 -15.66 -21.48 -5.17
C ASN A 184 -16.08 -20.45 -6.23
N LYS A 185 -15.16 -19.56 -6.64
CA LYS A 185 -15.43 -18.56 -7.70
C LYS A 185 -15.06 -19.05 -9.09
N HIS A 186 -14.55 -20.28 -9.23
CA HIS A 186 -14.32 -20.88 -10.55
C HIS A 186 -15.65 -21.18 -11.24
N HIS A 187 -15.66 -21.04 -12.57
CA HIS A 187 -16.81 -21.40 -13.41
C HIS A 187 -16.82 -22.87 -13.83
N TRP A 188 -15.67 -23.56 -13.79
CA TRP A 188 -15.54 -24.94 -14.30
C TRP A 188 -14.69 -25.88 -13.44
N LEU A 189 -13.89 -25.35 -12.51
CA LEU A 189 -12.96 -26.15 -11.71
C LEU A 189 -13.51 -26.40 -10.31
N GLU A 190 -13.39 -27.64 -9.85
CA GLU A 190 -13.59 -27.98 -8.45
C GLU A 190 -12.37 -27.59 -7.60
N LEU A 191 -12.58 -27.39 -6.30
CA LEU A 191 -11.51 -27.02 -5.36
C LEU A 191 -10.62 -28.17 -4.90
N ASN A 192 -10.84 -29.40 -5.36
CA ASN A 192 -9.94 -30.54 -5.13
C ASN A 192 -8.56 -30.37 -5.80
N ASN A 193 -8.37 -29.32 -6.61
CA ASN A 193 -7.11 -28.91 -7.18
C ASN A 193 -6.26 -28.04 -6.24
N TYR A 194 -6.71 -27.82 -5.01
CA TYR A 194 -5.99 -27.04 -4.00
C TYR A 194 -5.84 -27.82 -2.68
N PHE A 195 -4.72 -27.59 -2.01
CA PHE A 195 -4.55 -27.91 -0.59
C PHE A 195 -4.89 -26.68 0.24
N PHE A 196 -5.66 -26.87 1.30
CA PHE A 196 -6.06 -25.82 2.23
C PHE A 196 -5.43 -26.10 3.59
N ASP A 197 -4.40 -25.33 3.92
CA ASP A 197 -3.80 -25.32 5.24
C ASP A 197 -4.26 -24.10 6.02
N TRP A 198 -4.33 -24.21 7.35
CA TRP A 198 -4.62 -23.09 8.23
C TRP A 198 -3.59 -23.01 9.35
N ARG A 199 -3.30 -21.78 9.79
CA ARG A 199 -2.34 -21.46 10.84
C ARG A 199 -2.92 -20.42 11.77
N LEU A 200 -2.85 -20.67 13.07
CA LEU A 200 -3.26 -19.76 14.12
C LEU A 200 -2.03 -19.16 14.81
N PHE A 201 -1.98 -17.84 14.86
CA PHE A 201 -0.90 -17.07 15.46
C PHE A 201 -1.42 -16.33 16.69
N ARG A 202 -0.62 -16.31 17.76
CA ARG A 202 -0.80 -15.46 18.95
C ARG A 202 0.39 -14.49 19.04
N ASN A 203 0.14 -13.19 18.97
CA ASN A 203 1.16 -12.14 18.92
C ASN A 203 2.24 -12.42 17.83
N GLY A 204 1.79 -12.87 16.65
CA GLY A 204 2.65 -13.20 15.51
C GLY A 204 3.43 -14.52 15.65
N ARG A 205 3.28 -15.26 16.76
CA ARG A 205 3.91 -16.58 16.94
C ARG A 205 2.92 -17.69 16.64
N LEU A 206 3.32 -18.65 15.82
CA LEU A 206 2.49 -19.82 15.49
C LEU A 206 2.20 -20.63 16.76
N ILE A 207 0.92 -20.87 17.06
CA ILE A 207 0.49 -21.69 18.19
C ILE A 207 -0.21 -22.97 17.77
N LEU A 208 -0.86 -22.97 16.61
CA LEU A 208 -1.57 -24.13 16.09
C LEU A 208 -1.61 -24.08 14.56
N ALA A 209 -1.64 -25.24 13.93
CA ALA A 209 -1.81 -25.37 12.49
C ALA A 209 -2.57 -26.67 12.18
N GLY A 210 -3.22 -26.71 11.03
CA GLY A 210 -3.88 -27.90 10.54
C GLY A 210 -4.10 -27.85 9.04
N ALA A 211 -4.51 -28.97 8.48
CA ALA A 211 -4.90 -29.11 7.08
C ALA A 211 -6.40 -29.43 7.02
N LEU A 212 -7.09 -28.91 6.02
CA LEU A 212 -8.46 -29.29 5.70
C LEU A 212 -8.46 -30.40 4.67
N ASP A 213 -8.79 -31.61 5.12
CA ASP A 213 -9.02 -32.73 4.23
C ASP A 213 -10.41 -32.65 3.58
N ASN A 214 -10.55 -33.21 2.37
CA ASN A 214 -11.85 -33.38 1.68
C ASN A 214 -12.63 -32.10 1.33
N ILE A 215 -11.94 -31.03 0.94
CA ILE A 215 -12.61 -29.90 0.27
C ILE A 215 -13.10 -30.34 -1.12
N ARG A 216 -14.42 -30.44 -1.28
CA ARG A 216 -15.08 -30.90 -2.52
C ARG A 216 -16.17 -29.90 -2.92
N VAL A 217 -15.72 -28.69 -3.23
CA VAL A 217 -16.60 -27.60 -3.64
C VAL A 217 -16.63 -27.52 -5.15
N GLY A 218 -17.81 -27.70 -5.74
CA GLY A 218 -18.06 -27.54 -7.17
C GLY A 218 -17.97 -26.08 -7.62
N PRO A 219 -17.95 -25.81 -8.94
CA PRO A 219 -17.95 -24.44 -9.46
C PRO A 219 -19.17 -23.65 -8.98
N GLY A 220 -18.95 -22.48 -8.35
CA GLY A 220 -20.01 -21.64 -7.78
C GLY A 220 -20.63 -22.14 -6.47
N ASP A 221 -20.29 -23.35 -6.01
CA ASP A 221 -20.79 -23.92 -4.77
C ASP A 221 -20.02 -23.40 -3.54
N GLU A 222 -20.52 -23.77 -2.36
CA GLU A 222 -19.93 -23.45 -1.08
C GLU A 222 -19.91 -24.66 -0.12
N GLN A 223 -18.95 -24.69 0.79
CA GLN A 223 -18.83 -25.73 1.82
C GLN A 223 -18.48 -25.10 3.17
N PHE A 224 -19.21 -25.52 4.20
CA PHE A 224 -18.92 -25.22 5.58
C PHE A 224 -17.72 -26.04 6.09
N VAL A 225 -16.82 -25.39 6.82
CA VAL A 225 -15.70 -26.04 7.51
C VAL A 225 -15.60 -25.54 8.95
N GLU A 226 -15.23 -26.46 9.84
CA GLU A 226 -15.01 -26.18 11.25
C GLU A 226 -13.56 -26.50 11.60
N LEU A 227 -12.88 -25.53 12.20
CA LEU A 227 -11.46 -25.64 12.54
C LEU A 227 -11.30 -26.09 13.99
N MET A 228 -10.34 -26.99 14.23
CA MET A 228 -10.06 -27.55 15.55
C MET A 228 -9.26 -26.59 16.43
N TYR A 229 -9.82 -25.39 16.66
CA TYR A 229 -9.36 -24.45 17.68
C TYR A 229 -10.51 -23.84 18.48
N GLY A 230 -11.77 -24.22 18.23
CA GLY A 230 -12.95 -23.61 18.86
C GLY A 230 -13.04 -23.74 20.39
N ASP A 231 -12.18 -24.57 21.01
CA ASP A 231 -12.05 -24.64 22.47
C ASP A 231 -11.08 -23.59 23.06
N LEU A 232 -10.41 -22.80 22.21
CA LEU A 232 -9.51 -21.73 22.66
C LEU A 232 -10.31 -20.48 23.03
N SER A 233 -9.96 -19.89 24.17
CA SER A 233 -10.44 -18.56 24.56
C SER A 233 -9.48 -17.49 24.07
N PHE A 234 -10.03 -16.39 23.55
CA PHE A 234 -9.28 -15.23 23.07
C PHE A 234 -9.36 -14.02 24.03
N ASP A 235 -9.60 -14.27 25.32
CA ASP A 235 -9.82 -13.26 26.37
C ASP A 235 -8.56 -12.79 27.10
N ASP A 236 -7.38 -13.26 26.68
CA ASP A 236 -6.09 -12.98 27.33
C ASP A 236 -5.41 -11.69 26.85
N GLN A 237 -6.15 -10.84 26.14
CA GLN A 237 -5.68 -9.56 25.62
C GLN A 237 -4.51 -9.65 24.63
N ALA A 238 -4.27 -10.84 24.06
CA ALA A 238 -3.33 -11.03 22.97
C ALA A 238 -3.98 -10.79 21.61
N GLU A 239 -3.16 -10.53 20.61
CA GLU A 239 -3.60 -10.50 19.22
C GLU A 239 -3.61 -11.91 18.62
N TYR A 240 -4.73 -12.30 18.01
CA TYR A 240 -4.88 -13.58 17.33
C TYR A 240 -5.21 -13.40 15.85
N THR A 241 -4.45 -14.09 15.01
CA THR A 241 -4.62 -14.10 13.56
C THR A 241 -4.74 -15.52 13.08
N LEU A 242 -5.80 -15.80 12.32
CA LEU A 242 -5.92 -17.03 11.56
C LEU A 242 -5.53 -16.76 10.10
N ARG A 243 -4.66 -17.61 9.54
CA ARG A 243 -4.28 -17.56 8.13
C ARG A 243 -4.64 -18.87 7.46
N PHE A 244 -5.39 -18.80 6.36
CA PHE A 244 -5.47 -19.87 5.38
C PHE A 244 -4.35 -19.72 4.35
N GLU A 245 -3.57 -20.77 4.13
CA GLU A 245 -2.54 -20.87 3.10
C GLU A 245 -3.02 -21.91 2.09
N VAL A 246 -3.27 -21.49 0.85
CA VAL A 246 -3.85 -22.34 -0.18
C VAL A 246 -2.82 -22.60 -1.26
N ALA A 247 -2.52 -23.86 -1.53
CA ALA A 247 -1.49 -24.29 -2.47
C ALA A 247 -2.06 -25.15 -3.60
N HIS A 248 -1.38 -25.22 -4.73
CA HIS A 248 -1.79 -26.09 -5.84
C HIS A 248 -1.62 -27.57 -5.47
N ALA A 249 -2.66 -28.38 -5.64
CA ALA A 249 -2.59 -29.81 -5.36
C ALA A 249 -1.92 -30.62 -6.50
N ASN A 250 -1.86 -30.05 -7.70
CA ASN A 250 -1.32 -30.70 -8.90
C ASN A 250 -0.38 -29.76 -9.65
N THR A 251 0.66 -30.31 -10.28
CA THR A 251 1.51 -29.56 -11.21
C THR A 251 0.77 -29.32 -12.52
N SER A 252 0.84 -28.09 -13.03
CA SER A 252 0.28 -27.68 -14.32
C SER A 252 1.36 -27.10 -15.24
N LEU A 253 0.97 -26.60 -16.42
CA LEU A 253 1.90 -25.92 -17.34
C LEU A 253 2.49 -24.63 -16.75
N TRP A 254 1.83 -24.03 -15.76
CA TRP A 254 2.16 -22.69 -15.25
C TRP A 254 2.44 -22.64 -13.75
N GLY A 255 1.97 -23.61 -12.95
CA GLY A 255 2.20 -23.69 -11.50
C GLY A 255 2.65 -25.07 -11.05
N THR A 256 3.36 -25.14 -9.93
CA THR A 256 3.91 -26.38 -9.38
C THR A 256 3.06 -26.91 -8.23
N CYS A 257 2.92 -28.23 -8.09
CA CYS A 257 2.31 -28.82 -6.90
C CYS A 257 3.02 -28.34 -5.61
N GLY A 258 2.24 -27.96 -4.61
CA GLY A 258 2.72 -27.43 -3.32
C GLY A 258 3.14 -25.96 -3.35
N GLU A 259 3.17 -25.32 -4.52
CA GLU A 259 3.37 -23.87 -4.61
C GLU A 259 2.11 -23.14 -4.13
N GLU A 260 2.31 -22.10 -3.32
CA GLU A 260 1.20 -21.27 -2.84
C GLU A 260 0.47 -20.65 -4.03
N ALA A 261 -0.86 -20.71 -4.00
CA ALA A 261 -1.76 -20.06 -4.94
C ALA A 261 -2.19 -18.68 -4.42
N PHE A 262 -2.64 -18.61 -3.18
CA PHE A 262 -3.00 -17.39 -2.45
C PHE A 262 -3.08 -17.68 -0.94
N PHE A 263 -3.31 -16.66 -0.13
CA PHE A 263 -3.61 -16.80 1.28
C PHE A 263 -4.77 -15.90 1.68
N GLN A 264 -5.37 -16.10 2.84
CA GLN A 264 -6.34 -15.18 3.41
C GLN A 264 -6.24 -15.15 4.93
N GLU A 265 -6.27 -13.97 5.51
CA GLU A 265 -6.13 -13.76 6.96
C GLU A 265 -7.41 -13.21 7.59
N PHE A 266 -7.58 -13.54 8.86
CA PHE A 266 -8.67 -13.06 9.71
C PHE A 266 -8.12 -12.68 11.08
N SER A 267 -8.52 -11.52 11.58
CA SER A 267 -8.28 -11.14 12.98
C SER A 267 -9.37 -11.78 13.85
N LEU A 268 -8.98 -12.68 14.75
CA LEU A 268 -9.90 -13.32 15.68
C LEU A 268 -10.06 -12.50 16.97
N ALA A 269 -8.97 -11.86 17.42
CA ALA A 269 -8.99 -10.93 18.52
C ALA A 269 -7.85 -9.92 18.38
N THR A 270 -8.09 -8.71 18.89
CA THR A 270 -7.11 -7.63 18.93
C THR A 270 -6.75 -7.34 20.38
N ALA A 271 -5.47 -7.14 20.68
CA ALA A 271 -5.03 -6.73 22.01
C ALA A 271 -5.68 -5.38 22.42
N ASP A 272 -6.18 -5.26 23.65
CA ASP A 272 -6.69 -3.96 24.15
C ASP A 272 -5.57 -2.91 24.12
N ARG A 273 -5.85 -1.82 23.41
CA ARG A 273 -4.90 -0.72 23.18
C ARG A 273 -5.07 0.45 24.16
N LEU A 274 -5.85 0.27 25.21
CA LEU A 274 -6.19 1.35 26.16
C LEU A 274 -5.13 1.49 27.28
N ASP A 275 -4.35 0.44 27.58
CA ASP A 275 -3.33 0.41 28.64
C ASP A 275 -1.89 0.19 28.12
N LEU A 276 -1.53 0.89 27.03
CA LEU A 276 -0.26 0.72 26.28
C LEU A 276 1.04 1.17 26.99
N ALA A 277 1.08 1.31 28.31
CA ALA A 277 2.34 1.60 29.00
C ALA A 277 2.48 0.75 30.26
N PRO A 278 3.59 0.03 30.46
CA PRO A 278 3.88 -0.53 31.77
C PRO A 278 3.90 0.62 32.77
N ALA A 279 3.18 0.47 33.89
CA ALA A 279 3.24 1.41 34.99
C ALA A 279 4.66 1.39 35.59
N GLY A 280 5.58 2.14 34.99
CA GLY A 280 6.94 2.30 35.48
C GLY A 280 6.88 2.91 36.89
N ARG A 281 7.19 2.12 37.91
CA ARG A 281 7.27 2.55 39.32
C ARG A 281 8.53 3.40 39.56
N ASN A 282 8.87 4.32 38.67
CA ASN A 282 10.06 5.13 38.80
C ASN A 282 9.73 6.42 39.58
N ARG A 283 10.18 6.47 40.83
CA ARG A 283 10.01 7.62 41.76
C ARG A 283 11.03 8.74 41.52
N GLY A 284 11.55 8.88 40.29
CA GLY A 284 12.45 9.97 39.93
C GLY A 284 11.69 11.29 39.81
N ARG A 285 12.32 12.41 40.18
CA ARG A 285 11.74 13.74 39.96
C ARG A 285 12.14 14.25 38.59
N LEU A 286 11.18 14.75 37.82
CA LEU A 286 11.42 15.46 36.58
C LEU A 286 11.88 16.90 36.86
N ARG A 287 12.75 17.40 35.99
CA ARG A 287 13.17 18.80 35.96
C ARG A 287 13.01 19.33 34.55
N MET A 288 12.49 20.54 34.44
CA MET A 288 12.29 21.24 33.18
C MET A 288 13.10 22.53 33.16
N GLU A 289 13.82 22.76 32.07
CA GLU A 289 14.61 23.96 31.82
C GLU A 289 14.27 24.50 30.44
N ALA A 290 14.12 25.82 30.30
CA ALA A 290 13.73 26.43 29.04
C ALA A 290 14.58 27.66 28.76
N ASP A 291 15.00 27.81 27.51
CA ASP A 291 15.54 29.04 26.96
C ASP A 291 14.72 29.50 25.73
N ARG A 292 15.22 30.47 24.96
CA ARG A 292 14.50 31.01 23.79
C ARG A 292 14.30 29.99 22.66
N HIS A 293 15.22 29.07 22.47
CA HIS A 293 15.24 28.14 21.34
C HIS A 293 14.90 26.71 21.77
N HIS A 294 15.24 26.33 23.00
CA HIS A 294 15.16 24.95 23.48
C HIS A 294 14.38 24.83 24.79
N LEU A 295 13.70 23.70 24.93
CA LEU A 295 13.04 23.26 26.15
C LEU A 295 13.56 21.85 26.47
N ILE A 296 14.11 21.67 27.66
CA ILE A 296 14.75 20.43 28.10
C ILE A 296 13.93 19.86 29.24
N VAL A 297 13.47 18.61 29.08
CA VAL A 297 12.87 17.81 30.15
C VAL A 297 13.86 16.72 30.52
N SER A 298 14.25 16.67 31.79
CA SER A 298 15.24 15.73 32.32
C SER A 298 14.68 14.91 33.47
N GLY A 299 15.00 13.61 33.45
CA GLY A 299 14.73 12.67 34.53
C GLY A 299 16.02 12.09 35.11
N SER A 300 15.91 10.98 35.85
CA SER A 300 17.05 10.37 36.53
C SER A 300 18.11 9.80 35.59
N ARG A 301 17.71 9.30 34.41
CA ARG A 301 18.61 8.68 33.42
C ARG A 301 18.23 9.00 31.98
N PHE A 302 17.48 10.07 31.74
CA PHE A 302 17.10 10.47 30.40
C PHE A 302 16.94 11.97 30.28
N TRP A 303 17.04 12.48 29.06
CA TRP A 303 16.67 13.84 28.72
C TRP A 303 16.05 13.92 27.33
N LEU A 304 15.10 14.85 27.21
CA LEU A 304 14.38 15.19 26.00
C LEU A 304 14.65 16.65 25.69
N VAL A 305 15.07 16.96 24.46
CA VAL A 305 15.36 18.33 24.02
C VAL A 305 14.40 18.70 22.89
N PHE A 306 13.45 19.57 23.21
CA PHE A 306 12.47 20.11 22.28
C PHE A 306 12.98 21.43 21.70
N ASN A 307 12.90 21.58 20.38
CA ASN A 307 13.19 22.83 19.68
C ASN A 307 11.91 23.64 19.52
N ARG A 308 11.90 24.83 20.14
CA ARG A 308 10.76 25.76 20.20
C ARG A 308 10.57 26.56 18.92
N MET A 309 11.54 26.55 18.01
CA MET A 309 11.48 27.26 16.73
C MET A 309 10.85 26.41 15.63
N ASN A 310 11.19 25.12 15.57
CA ASN A 310 10.71 24.21 14.51
C ASN A 310 9.73 23.12 15.01
N GLY A 311 9.53 23.00 16.33
CA GLY A 311 8.54 22.11 16.94
C GLY A 311 8.96 20.64 17.02
N SER A 312 10.23 20.33 16.77
CA SER A 312 10.78 18.96 16.80
C SER A 312 11.33 18.58 18.17
N LEU A 313 11.30 17.28 18.49
CA LEU A 313 12.09 16.67 19.54
C LEU A 313 13.45 16.25 18.95
N GLU A 314 14.47 17.08 19.18
CA GLU A 314 15.79 16.97 18.54
C GLU A 314 16.70 15.91 19.17
N SER A 315 16.55 15.67 20.48
CA SER A 315 17.32 14.64 21.19
C SER A 315 16.44 13.92 22.19
N TRP A 316 16.58 12.60 22.19
CA TRP A 316 16.11 11.73 23.26
C TRP A 316 17.27 10.83 23.67
N ARG A 317 17.85 11.14 24.83
CA ARG A 317 18.96 10.37 25.39
C ARG A 317 18.52 9.54 26.56
N VAL A 318 19.05 8.32 26.65
CA VAL A 318 18.91 7.43 27.80
C VAL A 318 20.31 7.00 28.23
N GLY A 319 20.70 7.35 29.45
CA GLY A 319 22.07 7.18 29.95
C GLY A 319 23.07 7.99 29.12
N ASP A 320 24.05 7.30 28.53
CA ASP A 320 25.09 7.89 27.70
C ASP A 320 24.77 7.84 26.19
N LYS A 321 23.63 7.25 25.79
CA LYS A 321 23.26 7.02 24.40
C LYS A 321 22.08 7.87 23.94
N ASP A 322 22.27 8.57 22.82
CA ASP A 322 21.19 9.24 22.10
C ASP A 322 20.42 8.24 21.22
N ILE A 323 19.12 8.05 21.50
CA ILE A 323 18.19 7.26 20.68
C ILE A 323 17.81 8.07 19.44
N ILE A 324 17.30 9.28 19.68
CA ILE A 324 17.01 10.28 18.67
C ILE A 324 18.14 11.30 18.72
N ALA A 325 18.77 11.54 17.58
CA ALA A 325 19.86 12.50 17.46
C ALA A 325 19.66 13.36 16.21
N ALA A 326 19.40 14.65 16.41
CA ALA A 326 19.37 15.64 15.36
C ALA A 326 20.67 15.60 14.52
N GLN A 327 20.57 15.24 13.25
CA GLN A 327 21.68 15.34 12.29
C GLN A 327 21.43 16.51 11.36
N PHE A 328 21.98 17.68 11.67
CA PHE A 328 21.90 18.83 10.78
C PHE A 328 22.34 18.43 9.37
N ALA A 329 21.48 18.65 8.37
CA ALA A 329 21.94 18.68 7.00
C ALA A 329 23.02 19.76 6.90
N ARG A 330 24.12 19.49 6.19
CA ARG A 330 25.30 20.38 6.15
C ARG A 330 25.00 21.78 5.61
N ASP A 331 23.85 21.96 4.97
CA ASP A 331 23.30 23.20 4.41
C ASP A 331 22.25 23.87 5.32
N GLY A 332 21.96 23.30 6.50
CA GLY A 332 20.94 23.81 7.43
C GLY A 332 19.49 23.59 6.99
N SER A 333 19.24 22.85 5.89
CA SER A 333 17.90 22.73 5.29
C SER A 333 17.07 21.55 5.81
N GLY A 334 17.67 20.63 6.57
CA GLY A 334 17.01 19.42 7.05
C GLY A 334 16.37 19.59 8.43
N LEU A 335 15.06 19.39 8.52
CA LEU A 335 14.39 19.11 9.80
C LEU A 335 14.83 17.74 10.31
N THR A 336 15.09 17.63 11.61
CA THR A 336 15.64 16.42 12.24
C THR A 336 14.89 16.09 13.51
N GLY A 337 15.16 14.91 14.09
CA GLY A 337 14.49 14.46 15.31
C GLY A 337 13.11 13.84 15.05
N LEU A 338 12.26 13.83 16.09
CA LEU A 338 10.84 13.44 15.98
C LEU A 338 10.00 14.68 15.69
N ARG A 339 9.22 14.64 14.61
CA ARG A 339 8.38 15.77 14.15
C ARG A 339 7.13 15.29 13.43
N PRO A 340 6.01 16.05 13.48
CA PRO A 340 4.84 15.73 12.68
C PRO A 340 5.15 15.86 11.18
N THR A 341 4.49 15.04 10.36
CA THR A 341 4.57 15.11 8.89
C THR A 341 3.19 14.91 8.26
N VAL A 342 2.98 15.59 7.14
CA VAL A 342 1.82 15.40 6.24
C VAL A 342 2.23 14.85 4.87
N TRP A 343 3.49 14.44 4.75
CA TRP A 343 4.09 13.93 3.51
C TRP A 343 4.79 12.59 3.76
N ARG A 344 4.61 11.68 2.81
CA ARG A 344 5.28 10.39 2.70
C ARG A 344 5.89 10.21 1.31
N SER A 345 6.78 9.24 1.16
CA SER A 345 7.18 8.77 -0.18
C SER A 345 5.95 8.26 -0.92
N THR A 346 5.81 8.68 -2.17
CA THR A 346 4.69 8.30 -3.03
C THR A 346 4.94 6.94 -3.67
N ASP A 347 3.87 6.19 -3.89
CA ASP A 347 3.84 4.96 -4.67
C ASP A 347 3.04 5.18 -5.97
N ARG A 348 2.94 4.15 -6.81
CA ARG A 348 2.31 4.27 -8.13
C ARG A 348 0.81 4.59 -8.09
N LEU A 349 0.12 4.24 -7.00
CA LEU A 349 -1.31 4.53 -6.87
C LEU A 349 -1.56 6.01 -6.56
N ASP A 350 -0.53 6.73 -6.12
CA ASP A 350 -0.60 8.15 -5.82
C ASP A 350 -0.55 9.05 -7.05
N ASP A 351 -0.23 8.51 -8.23
CA ASP A 351 -0.08 9.30 -9.47
C ASP A 351 -1.36 10.11 -9.78
N ALA A 352 -2.53 9.61 -9.37
CA ALA A 352 -3.82 10.29 -9.50
C ALA A 352 -3.92 11.59 -8.68
N TRP A 353 -3.24 11.63 -7.52
CA TRP A 353 -3.29 12.72 -6.56
C TRP A 353 -2.06 13.61 -6.59
N LEU A 354 -0.93 13.09 -7.08
CA LEU A 354 0.36 13.76 -7.05
C LEU A 354 0.32 15.19 -7.64
N PRO A 355 -0.32 15.48 -8.79
CA PRO A 355 -0.42 16.83 -9.30
C PRO A 355 -1.16 17.80 -8.36
N GLU A 356 -2.25 17.32 -7.73
CA GLU A 356 -3.00 18.13 -6.77
C GLU A 356 -2.19 18.36 -5.49
N TRP A 357 -1.55 17.33 -4.94
CA TRP A 357 -0.70 17.47 -3.77
C TRP A 357 0.45 18.46 -3.98
N GLN A 358 1.10 18.41 -5.16
CA GLN A 358 2.15 19.35 -5.54
C GLN A 358 1.63 20.78 -5.72
N LYS A 359 0.40 20.94 -6.24
CA LYS A 359 -0.28 22.23 -6.34
C LYS A 359 -0.52 22.86 -4.97
N PHE A 360 -1.00 22.08 -3.99
CA PHE A 360 -1.15 22.55 -2.60
C PHE A 360 0.18 22.62 -1.84
N GLY A 361 1.25 22.04 -2.37
CA GLY A 361 2.60 22.08 -1.81
C GLY A 361 2.83 21.17 -0.61
N PHE A 362 2.07 20.07 -0.50
CA PHE A 362 2.20 19.09 0.60
C PHE A 362 3.63 18.52 0.70
N ASP A 363 4.30 18.36 -0.45
CA ASP A 363 5.66 17.87 -0.65
C ASP A 363 6.77 18.79 -0.11
N ARG A 364 6.44 20.06 0.17
CA ARG A 364 7.40 21.11 0.56
C ARG A 364 6.96 21.92 1.77
N THR A 365 6.11 21.35 2.61
CA THR A 365 5.61 22.02 3.81
C THR A 365 6.72 22.26 4.84
N LEU A 366 6.67 23.42 5.50
CA LEU A 366 7.54 23.81 6.60
C LEU A 366 6.72 24.09 7.87
N PRO A 367 7.26 23.75 9.05
CA PRO A 367 6.63 24.05 10.32
C PRO A 367 6.94 25.49 10.77
N GLN A 368 5.94 26.14 11.35
CA GLN A 368 6.08 27.38 12.11
C GLN A 368 5.42 27.20 13.48
N VAL A 369 6.21 27.24 14.56
CA VAL A 369 5.68 27.15 15.92
C VAL A 369 4.96 28.44 16.27
N ILE A 370 3.65 28.34 16.53
CA ILE A 370 2.79 29.48 16.91
C ILE A 370 2.76 29.63 18.43
N SER A 371 2.69 28.51 19.15
CA SER A 371 2.76 28.48 20.60
C SER A 371 3.49 27.24 21.08
N CYS A 372 4.16 27.39 22.23
CA CYS A 372 4.81 26.31 22.96
C CYS A 372 4.52 26.57 24.44
N GLN A 373 3.56 25.84 24.99
CA GLN A 373 3.22 25.85 26.41
C GLN A 373 3.85 24.63 27.07
N SER A 374 4.27 24.78 28.32
CA SER A 374 4.92 23.69 29.05
C SER A 374 4.69 23.82 30.54
N ASP A 375 4.45 22.70 31.21
CA ASP A 375 4.31 22.61 32.65
C ASP A 375 4.97 21.35 33.20
N CYS A 376 5.43 21.39 34.45
CA CYS A 376 6.06 20.25 35.11
C CYS A 376 5.82 20.27 36.62
N ASP A 377 5.14 19.24 37.12
CA ASP A 377 4.85 19.06 38.56
C ASP A 377 5.94 18.25 39.30
N GLY A 378 6.97 17.80 38.57
CA GLY A 378 8.05 16.96 39.06
C GLY A 378 7.79 15.45 38.97
N GLN A 379 6.58 14.99 38.67
CA GLN A 379 6.28 13.59 38.33
C GLN A 379 5.95 13.42 36.85
N SER A 380 5.25 14.40 36.30
CA SER A 380 4.88 14.53 34.90
C SER A 380 5.35 15.88 34.36
N ALA A 381 5.67 15.90 33.06
CA ALA A 381 5.89 17.13 32.32
C ALA A 381 5.02 17.10 31.07
N VAL A 382 4.36 18.21 30.77
CA VAL A 382 3.53 18.38 29.59
C VAL A 382 4.16 19.46 28.73
N VAL A 383 4.32 19.19 27.44
CA VAL A 383 4.75 20.17 26.44
C VAL A 383 3.71 20.18 25.33
N GLU A 384 3.02 21.29 25.14
CA GLU A 384 2.03 21.44 24.07
C GLU A 384 2.51 22.47 23.06
N MET A 385 2.52 22.08 21.78
CA MET A 385 2.93 22.92 20.67
C MET A 385 1.80 23.03 19.65
N ILE A 386 1.52 24.25 19.22
CA ILE A 386 0.69 24.50 18.03
C ILE A 386 1.65 24.86 16.89
N ILE A 387 1.72 23.98 15.90
CA ILE A 387 2.61 24.08 14.75
C ILE A 387 1.77 24.36 13.52
N ARG A 388 1.95 25.54 12.93
CA ARG A 388 1.36 25.88 11.64
C ARG A 388 2.18 25.26 10.52
N VAL A 389 1.51 24.58 9.60
CA VAL A 389 2.13 23.86 8.49
C VAL A 389 1.71 24.52 7.18
N ALA A 390 2.69 24.98 6.40
CA ALA A 390 2.45 25.68 5.14
C ALA A 390 3.61 25.45 4.16
N ALA A 391 3.33 25.49 2.85
CA ALA A 391 4.40 25.58 1.85
C ALA A 391 4.98 27.02 1.81
N PRO A 392 6.28 27.20 1.50
CA PRO A 392 6.89 28.52 1.39
C PRO A 392 6.14 29.42 0.39
N GLY A 393 5.73 30.60 0.85
CA GLY A 393 5.00 31.58 0.03
C GLY A 393 3.50 31.30 -0.13
N GLU A 394 2.99 30.18 0.40
CA GLU A 394 1.58 29.80 0.32
C GLU A 394 0.83 30.08 1.63
N PRO A 395 -0.52 30.20 1.58
CA PRO A 395 -1.34 30.24 2.79
C PRO A 395 -1.15 29.00 3.67
N ALA A 396 -1.42 29.18 4.97
CA ALA A 396 -1.38 28.08 5.93
C ALA A 396 -2.39 26.98 5.55
N LEU A 397 -1.93 25.73 5.56
CA LEU A 397 -2.77 24.58 5.24
C LEU A 397 -3.38 24.02 6.53
N PHE A 398 -2.53 23.78 7.53
CA PHE A 398 -2.91 23.11 8.76
C PHE A 398 -2.36 23.79 10.00
N ASP A 399 -3.03 23.53 11.13
CA ASP A 399 -2.41 23.60 12.44
C ASP A 399 -2.32 22.17 12.99
N ALA A 400 -1.10 21.72 13.28
CA ALA A 400 -0.83 20.50 14.03
C ALA A 400 -0.69 20.85 15.51
N ILE A 401 -1.58 20.33 16.35
CA ILE A 401 -1.56 20.49 17.81
C ILE A 401 -0.94 19.22 18.37
N ILE A 402 0.27 19.33 18.89
CA ILE A 402 1.05 18.20 19.41
C ILE A 402 1.30 18.40 20.89
N ARG A 403 0.78 17.50 21.71
CA ARG A 403 0.99 17.47 23.15
C ARG A 403 1.82 16.25 23.54
N TYR A 404 2.95 16.51 24.17
CA TYR A 404 3.90 15.54 24.69
C TYR A 404 3.72 15.42 26.21
N ASP A 405 3.29 14.25 26.67
CA ASP A 405 3.18 13.89 28.09
C ASP A 405 4.36 12.99 28.46
N VAL A 406 5.32 13.55 29.21
CA VAL A 406 6.53 12.87 29.67
C VAL A 406 6.34 12.41 31.11
N ARG A 407 6.60 11.12 31.37
CA ARG A 407 6.57 10.55 32.73
C ARG A 407 7.96 10.41 33.32
N SER A 408 8.06 10.39 34.65
CA SER A 408 9.31 10.18 35.41
C SER A 408 10.08 8.90 35.06
N ALA A 409 9.41 7.91 34.46
CA ALA A 409 10.02 6.66 33.99
C ALA A 409 10.79 6.82 32.66
N GLY A 410 10.54 7.90 31.91
CA GLY A 410 11.07 8.12 30.56
C GLY A 410 10.07 7.81 29.47
N ASP A 411 8.85 7.36 29.80
CA ASP A 411 7.78 7.15 28.82
C ASP A 411 7.28 8.49 28.27
N LEU A 412 7.08 8.54 26.95
CA LEU A 412 6.54 9.67 26.24
C LEU A 412 5.23 9.27 25.56
N ARG A 413 4.13 9.92 25.93
CA ARG A 413 2.86 9.81 25.23
C ARG A 413 2.64 11.07 24.39
N ILE A 414 2.27 10.91 23.12
CA ILE A 414 2.05 12.02 22.20
C ILE A 414 0.59 12.01 21.77
N PHE A 415 -0.12 13.10 22.05
CA PHE A 415 -1.44 13.38 21.50
C PHE A 415 -1.24 14.32 20.31
N ALA A 416 -1.65 13.88 19.13
CA ALA A 416 -1.54 14.65 17.90
C ALA A 416 -2.93 14.95 17.37
N SER A 417 -3.17 16.19 16.96
CA SER A 417 -4.34 16.57 16.20
C SER A 417 -3.96 17.45 15.01
N LEU A 418 -4.52 17.16 13.84
CA LEU A 418 -4.39 18.00 12.66
C LEU A 418 -5.73 18.64 12.34
N LYS A 419 -5.75 19.97 12.22
CA LYS A 419 -6.93 20.70 11.72
C LYS A 419 -6.54 21.51 10.48
N THR A 420 -7.45 21.55 9.52
CA THR A 420 -7.31 22.38 8.32
C THR A 420 -7.96 23.76 8.53
N TRP A 421 -7.50 24.74 7.77
CA TRP A 421 -8.16 26.05 7.60
C TRP A 421 -8.87 26.17 6.24
N ARG A 422 -8.86 25.09 5.46
CA ARG A 422 -9.30 25.02 4.07
C ARG A 422 -10.29 23.88 3.89
N ASP A 423 -11.34 24.16 3.13
CA ASP A 423 -12.40 23.20 2.81
C ASP A 423 -12.21 22.55 1.43
N ASP A 424 -11.21 22.98 0.67
CA ASP A 424 -10.94 22.56 -0.72
C ASP A 424 -9.75 21.60 -0.86
N LEU A 425 -9.31 20.99 0.25
CA LEU A 425 -8.15 20.11 0.24
C LEU A 425 -8.48 18.72 -0.32
N PRO A 426 -7.58 18.11 -1.11
CA PRO A 426 -7.67 16.71 -1.44
C PRO A 426 -7.42 15.84 -0.18
N PRO A 427 -7.71 14.53 -0.23
CA PRO A 427 -7.24 13.57 0.75
C PRO A 427 -5.73 13.73 1.00
N LEU A 428 -5.33 13.54 2.25
CA LEU A 428 -3.96 13.75 2.68
C LEU A 428 -3.07 12.57 2.29
N PRO A 429 -1.80 12.81 1.91
CA PRO A 429 -0.84 11.74 1.70
C PRO A 429 -0.64 10.87 2.94
N CYS A 430 -0.58 11.50 4.12
CA CYS A 430 -0.52 10.86 5.43
C CYS A 430 -0.70 11.90 6.55
N PHE A 431 -0.91 11.46 7.79
CA PHE A 431 -0.60 12.23 8.99
C PHE A 431 0.06 11.33 10.05
N GLY A 432 1.17 11.80 10.61
CA GLY A 432 1.88 11.10 11.66
C GLY A 432 3.22 11.74 11.95
N PHE A 433 4.27 10.94 12.11
CA PHE A 433 5.58 11.41 12.59
C PHE A 433 6.73 10.92 11.73
N THR A 434 7.75 11.75 11.54
CA THR A 434 9.07 11.33 11.05
C THR A 434 10.04 11.30 12.23
N ILE A 435 10.85 10.25 12.33
CA ILE A 435 11.82 10.02 13.40
C ILE A 435 13.19 9.74 12.79
N ASN A 436 14.19 10.52 13.21
CA ASN A 436 15.59 10.29 12.90
C ASN A 436 16.29 9.56 14.05
N PHE A 437 16.64 8.30 13.85
CA PHE A 437 17.39 7.52 14.84
C PHE A 437 18.89 7.80 14.77
N SER A 438 19.59 7.61 15.89
CA SER A 438 21.05 7.59 15.90
C SER A 438 21.60 6.43 15.05
N LYS A 439 22.81 6.59 14.52
CA LYS A 439 23.45 5.62 13.60
C LYS A 439 23.77 4.28 14.24
N THR A 440 23.71 4.20 15.58
CA THR A 440 23.94 2.94 16.32
C THR A 440 22.73 2.01 16.29
N PHE A 441 21.55 2.50 15.90
CA PHE A 441 20.33 1.71 15.79
C PHE A 441 20.24 1.07 14.41
N ASP A 442 20.27 -0.25 14.38
CA ASP A 442 20.40 -1.06 13.18
C ASP A 442 19.39 -2.20 13.10
N CYS A 443 18.51 -2.34 14.09
CA CYS A 443 17.53 -3.42 14.16
C CYS A 443 16.12 -2.87 14.33
N VAL A 444 15.21 -3.27 13.44
CA VAL A 444 13.78 -2.95 13.49
C VAL A 444 12.99 -4.23 13.67
N ASN A 445 12.14 -4.29 14.68
CA ASN A 445 11.22 -5.38 14.95
C ASN A 445 9.79 -4.84 14.93
N TRP A 446 8.84 -5.55 14.33
CA TRP A 446 7.45 -5.12 14.36
C TRP A 446 6.49 -6.29 14.32
N LEU A 447 5.29 -6.07 14.87
CA LEU A 447 4.13 -6.93 14.71
C LEU A 447 3.14 -6.21 13.80
N GLY A 448 2.93 -6.71 12.59
CA GLY A 448 2.16 -6.03 11.55
C GLY A 448 2.27 -6.73 10.19
N GLY A 449 1.93 -6.02 9.11
CA GLY A 449 2.12 -6.50 7.74
C GLY A 449 3.60 -6.61 7.34
N GLY A 450 3.96 -7.70 6.66
CA GLY A 450 5.32 -7.95 6.19
C GLY A 450 5.49 -9.37 5.60
N PRO A 451 6.72 -9.89 5.47
CA PRO A 451 8.02 -9.20 5.67
C PRO A 451 8.39 -8.29 4.48
N LEU A 452 7.65 -8.41 3.37
CA LEU A 452 7.80 -7.58 2.19
C LEU A 452 6.93 -6.32 2.33
N PRO A 453 7.34 -5.19 1.73
CA PRO A 453 6.54 -3.98 1.77
C PRO A 453 5.24 -4.15 0.98
N GLY A 454 4.25 -3.33 1.31
CA GLY A 454 2.98 -3.18 0.59
C GLY A 454 2.84 -1.79 -0.04
N LEU A 455 1.64 -1.49 -0.52
CA LEU A 455 1.25 -0.16 -1.02
C LEU A 455 0.43 0.58 0.03
N TYR A 456 0.40 1.91 0.01
CA TYR A 456 -0.36 2.65 1.04
C TYR A 456 -1.88 2.49 0.90
N ALA A 457 -2.37 2.39 -0.33
CA ALA A 457 -3.80 2.25 -0.59
C ALA A 457 -4.30 0.80 -0.57
N LEU A 458 -3.40 -0.19 -0.58
CA LEU A 458 -3.73 -1.62 -0.67
C LEU A 458 -2.92 -2.42 0.35
N HIS A 459 -3.61 -3.09 1.27
CA HIS A 459 -3.01 -3.78 2.42
C HIS A 459 -3.24 -5.30 2.41
N ASP A 460 -3.65 -5.89 1.28
CA ASP A 460 -4.09 -7.29 1.23
C ASP A 460 -2.92 -8.27 1.04
N SER A 461 -1.81 -7.84 0.42
CA SER A 461 -0.66 -8.71 0.15
C SER A 461 0.34 -8.91 1.30
N PRO A 462 0.60 -7.93 2.19
CA PRO A 462 1.52 -8.13 3.31
C PRO A 462 0.88 -9.02 4.37
N ARG A 463 1.60 -10.06 4.80
CA ARG A 463 1.12 -11.01 5.80
C ARG A 463 1.28 -10.44 7.19
N HIS A 464 0.27 -10.59 8.04
CA HIS A 464 0.41 -10.19 9.44
C HIS A 464 1.34 -11.13 10.21
N GLY A 465 2.31 -10.59 10.93
CA GLY A 465 3.28 -11.42 11.63
C GLY A 465 4.30 -10.63 12.43
N LEU A 466 5.16 -11.38 13.15
CA LEU A 466 6.30 -10.82 13.86
C LEU A 466 7.54 -10.88 12.96
N TYR A 467 8.09 -9.71 12.66
CA TYR A 467 9.23 -9.57 11.75
C TYR A 467 10.40 -8.83 12.38
N GLU A 468 11.61 -9.19 11.97
CA GLU A 468 12.86 -8.49 12.28
C GLU A 468 13.54 -8.10 10.97
N ARG A 469 14.09 -6.89 10.92
CA ARG A 469 14.93 -6.43 9.82
C ARG A 469 16.14 -5.69 10.37
N ARG A 470 17.33 -6.08 9.90
CA ARG A 470 18.61 -5.47 10.28
C ARG A 470 19.24 -4.73 9.12
N GLY A 471 19.74 -3.53 9.37
CA GLY A 471 20.53 -2.76 8.41
C GLY A 471 21.84 -3.48 8.11
N ARG A 472 22.18 -3.68 6.83
CA ARG A 472 23.45 -4.32 6.42
C ARG A 472 24.53 -3.27 6.24
N HIS A 473 25.45 -3.16 7.18
CA HIS A 473 26.63 -2.31 7.04
C HIS A 473 27.70 -3.00 6.16
N GLY A 474 27.55 -2.92 4.84
CA GLY A 474 28.57 -3.29 3.84
C GLY A 474 29.36 -2.09 3.32
N SER A 475 30.52 -2.34 2.69
CA SER A 475 31.37 -1.29 2.10
C SER A 475 30.64 -0.55 0.97
N SER A 476 30.40 0.75 1.17
CA SER A 476 29.89 1.80 0.24
C SER A 476 28.38 1.93 -0.07
N GLY A 477 27.48 1.17 0.57
CA GLY A 477 26.01 1.27 0.33
C GLY A 477 25.18 1.97 1.42
N ASN A 478 23.91 2.30 1.11
CA ASN A 478 22.88 2.60 2.13
C ASN A 478 22.52 1.28 2.84
N PRO A 479 22.75 1.13 4.16
CA PRO A 479 22.49 -0.13 4.87
C PRO A 479 21.01 -0.53 4.90
N TRP A 480 20.13 0.41 4.57
CA TRP A 480 18.68 0.23 4.50
C TRP A 480 18.14 0.18 3.07
N ALA A 481 18.99 0.06 2.04
CA ALA A 481 18.54 0.02 0.64
C ALA A 481 17.52 -1.10 0.39
N ASP A 482 17.85 -2.31 0.83
CA ASP A 482 16.96 -3.48 0.72
C ASP A 482 15.79 -3.40 1.70
N CYS A 483 15.84 -2.45 2.65
CA CYS A 483 14.90 -2.33 3.75
C CYS A 483 13.77 -1.32 3.51
N GLN A 484 13.80 -0.60 2.38
CA GLN A 484 12.82 0.44 2.05
C GLN A 484 11.44 -0.13 1.71
N GLY A 485 10.43 0.69 1.95
CA GLY A 485 9.03 0.39 1.62
C GLY A 485 8.10 0.66 2.81
N LEU A 486 6.80 0.54 2.53
CA LEU A 486 5.72 0.72 3.49
C LEU A 486 5.30 -0.63 4.08
N PHE A 487 5.13 -0.67 5.40
CA PHE A 487 4.66 -1.82 6.15
C PHE A 487 3.34 -1.45 6.81
N PRO A 488 2.22 -2.05 6.38
CA PRO A 488 0.91 -1.62 6.85
C PRO A 488 0.47 -2.35 8.11
N ASN A 489 -0.62 -1.86 8.72
CA ASN A 489 -1.38 -2.53 9.79
C ASN A 489 -0.50 -2.96 10.97
N VAL A 490 0.42 -2.10 11.40
CA VAL A 490 1.35 -2.36 12.48
C VAL A 490 0.70 -2.06 13.83
N ASN A 491 0.87 -3.01 14.75
CA ASN A 491 0.43 -2.93 16.13
C ASN A 491 1.51 -2.26 17.00
N TRP A 492 2.75 -2.74 16.88
CA TRP A 492 3.90 -2.15 17.56
C TRP A 492 5.16 -2.27 16.73
N LEU A 493 6.07 -1.33 16.96
CA LEU A 493 7.37 -1.22 16.33
C LEU A 493 8.44 -1.01 17.40
N SER A 494 9.54 -1.75 17.33
CA SER A 494 10.70 -1.58 18.19
C SER A 494 11.95 -1.37 17.36
N VAL A 495 12.71 -0.33 17.69
CA VAL A 495 14.00 -0.03 17.07
C VAL A 495 15.09 -0.17 18.12
N LYS A 496 16.11 -0.99 17.87
CA LYS A 496 17.16 -1.33 18.84
C LYS A 496 18.56 -1.11 18.26
N ASP A 497 19.51 -0.85 19.15
CA ASP A 497 20.95 -0.90 18.88
C ASP A 497 21.55 -2.28 19.21
N GLY A 498 22.82 -2.49 18.87
CA GLY A 498 23.53 -3.74 19.15
C GLY A 498 23.71 -4.09 20.64
N SER A 499 23.39 -3.19 21.57
CA SER A 499 23.37 -3.49 23.02
C SER A 499 21.99 -3.90 23.54
N GLY A 500 20.96 -3.84 22.69
CA GLY A 500 19.57 -4.08 23.06
C GLY A 500 18.88 -2.86 23.68
N LEU A 501 19.53 -1.69 23.73
CA LEU A 501 18.84 -0.43 24.03
C LEU A 501 17.97 -0.07 22.83
N GLY A 502 16.71 0.21 23.08
CA GLY A 502 15.73 0.46 22.04
C GLY A 502 14.68 1.50 22.39
N LEU A 503 13.87 1.80 21.39
CA LEU A 503 12.62 2.53 21.51
C LEU A 503 11.49 1.61 21.07
N MET A 504 10.50 1.42 21.93
CA MET A 504 9.24 0.78 21.58
C MET A 504 8.21 1.86 21.24
N ILE A 505 7.43 1.60 20.19
CA ILE A 505 6.47 2.53 19.59
C ILE A 505 5.15 1.80 19.42
N GLN A 506 4.09 2.38 19.96
CA GLN A 506 2.72 1.89 19.86
C GLN A 506 1.77 3.06 19.57
N SER A 507 0.60 2.76 19.04
CA SER A 507 -0.47 3.74 18.79
C SER A 507 -1.78 3.22 19.36
N SER A 508 -2.72 4.13 19.63
CA SER A 508 -4.09 3.76 20.02
C SER A 508 -4.83 2.97 18.94
N GLY A 509 -4.39 3.08 17.68
CA GLY A 509 -4.90 2.34 16.53
C GLY A 509 -3.78 1.57 15.81
N LEU A 510 -4.14 0.84 14.75
CA LEU A 510 -3.13 0.35 13.80
C LEU A 510 -2.47 1.55 13.12
N PHE A 511 -1.20 1.39 12.79
CA PHE A 511 -0.44 2.40 12.08
C PHE A 511 0.42 1.76 10.99
N ASP A 512 0.77 2.54 9.99
CA ASP A 512 1.72 2.11 8.97
C ASP A 512 3.07 2.74 9.26
N PHE A 513 4.16 2.07 8.89
CA PHE A 513 5.46 2.70 8.92
C PHE A 513 6.23 2.47 7.63
N SER A 514 7.15 3.38 7.35
CA SER A 514 8.10 3.21 6.26
C SER A 514 9.52 3.46 6.76
N ILE A 515 10.46 2.69 6.22
CA ILE A 515 11.89 2.97 6.35
C ILE A 515 12.29 3.79 5.13
N VAL A 516 12.61 5.06 5.34
CA VAL A 516 12.84 6.01 4.26
C VAL A 516 14.33 6.34 4.17
N ARG A 517 14.83 6.44 2.94
CA ARG A 517 16.16 7.02 2.69
C ARG A 517 16.08 8.53 2.93
N LEU A 518 16.93 9.07 3.79
CA LEU A 518 17.15 10.52 3.80
C LEU A 518 17.56 10.95 2.38
N PRO A 519 16.80 11.82 1.70
CA PRO A 519 17.32 12.44 0.51
C PRO A 519 18.59 13.18 0.94
N SER A 520 19.71 12.83 0.34
CA SER A 520 20.85 13.72 0.34
C SER A 520 20.39 14.95 -0.42
N THR A 521 20.07 16.00 0.31
CA THR A 521 19.58 17.29 -0.18
C THR A 521 18.24 17.26 -0.92
N THR A 522 17.44 18.26 -0.61
CA THR A 522 16.19 18.63 -1.25
C THR A 522 16.44 18.86 -2.74
N THR A 523 16.16 17.86 -3.58
CA THR A 523 15.78 18.08 -4.98
C THR A 523 14.62 17.16 -5.32
N LEU A 524 13.46 17.79 -5.50
CA LEU A 524 12.30 17.29 -6.24
C LEU A 524 12.69 17.05 -7.71
N ALA A 525 13.55 16.06 -7.94
CA ALA A 525 13.90 15.55 -9.27
C ALA A 525 14.59 14.21 -9.02
N GLY A 526 13.91 13.11 -9.36
CA GLY A 526 14.33 11.74 -9.08
C GLY A 526 15.64 11.32 -9.75
N LEU A 527 16.77 11.84 -9.29
CA LEU A 527 18.09 11.35 -9.62
C LEU A 527 18.79 10.85 -8.35
N PRO A 528 19.35 9.63 -8.36
CA PRO A 528 20.05 9.07 -7.21
C PRO A 528 21.34 9.86 -6.97
N GLY A 529 21.32 10.73 -5.97
CA GLY A 529 22.51 11.33 -5.40
C GLY A 529 23.37 10.25 -4.73
N ASN A 530 24.54 9.98 -5.31
CA ASN A 530 25.61 9.22 -4.68
C ASN A 530 26.26 10.07 -3.58
N SER A 531 25.73 10.04 -2.36
CA SER A 531 26.52 10.36 -1.18
C SER A 531 26.53 9.16 -0.25
N SER A 532 27.71 8.57 -0.16
CA SER A 532 27.99 7.26 0.43
C SER A 532 28.45 7.38 1.87
N THR A 533 28.06 6.38 2.64
CA THR A 533 28.55 5.96 3.96
C THR A 533 28.01 6.73 5.17
N ASN A 534 27.18 6.02 5.95
CA ASN A 534 26.74 6.39 7.30
C ASN A 534 25.50 7.30 7.40
N GLN A 535 24.42 6.99 6.66
CA GLN A 535 23.11 7.62 6.86
C GLN A 535 22.40 7.00 8.08
N ALA A 536 21.81 7.85 8.93
CA ALA A 536 20.93 7.39 10.01
C ALA A 536 19.65 6.78 9.45
N MET A 537 19.07 5.84 10.20
CA MET A 537 17.75 5.31 9.88
C MET A 537 16.69 6.39 10.09
N VAL A 538 15.79 6.53 9.12
CA VAL A 538 14.60 7.36 9.24
C VAL A 538 13.37 6.49 9.11
N ILE A 539 12.52 6.58 10.13
CA ILE A 539 11.22 5.93 10.12
C ILE A 539 10.17 7.01 10.04
N GLN A 540 9.22 6.83 9.13
CA GLN A 540 7.98 7.58 9.17
C GLN A 540 6.86 6.66 9.68
N LEU A 541 6.01 7.21 10.53
CA LEU A 541 4.85 6.56 11.14
C LEU A 541 3.61 7.31 10.66
N TYR A 542 2.57 6.59 10.29
CA TYR A 542 1.34 7.18 9.76
C TYR A 542 0.13 6.46 10.35
N GLN A 543 -1.00 7.14 10.44
CA GLN A 543 -2.26 6.43 10.66
C GLN A 543 -2.56 5.52 9.47
N ALA A 544 -3.01 4.29 9.75
CA ALA A 544 -3.38 3.31 8.74
C ALA A 544 -4.74 3.65 8.13
N ASP A 545 -4.80 4.75 7.37
CA ASP A 545 -5.99 5.22 6.66
C ASP A 545 -5.59 5.85 5.31
N PRO A 546 -5.87 5.17 4.18
CA PRO A 546 -5.56 5.68 2.85
C PRO A 546 -6.50 6.80 2.38
N ASN A 547 -7.65 6.97 3.03
CA ASN A 547 -8.68 7.94 2.66
C ASN A 547 -8.76 9.11 3.64
N LEU A 548 -7.64 9.41 4.31
CA LEU A 548 -7.57 10.40 5.36
C LEU A 548 -7.98 11.80 4.86
N THR A 549 -9.09 12.33 5.36
CA THR A 549 -9.56 13.69 5.08
C THR A 549 -9.52 14.56 6.33
N CYS A 550 -9.43 15.88 6.12
CA CYS A 550 -9.38 16.88 7.19
C CYS A 550 -10.75 17.54 7.48
N GLU A 551 -11.86 16.97 7.01
CA GLU A 551 -13.21 17.51 7.26
C GLU A 551 -13.53 17.60 8.76
N ILE A 552 -13.03 16.63 9.52
CA ILE A 552 -13.03 16.61 10.99
C ILE A 552 -11.56 16.61 11.43
N PRO A 553 -11.21 17.23 12.57
CA PRO A 553 -9.84 17.17 13.07
C PRO A 553 -9.38 15.73 13.24
N ILE A 554 -8.32 15.39 12.52
CA ILE A 554 -7.65 14.10 12.62
C ILE A 554 -6.98 14.03 13.98
N LYS A 555 -7.05 12.87 14.66
CA LYS A 555 -6.47 12.68 16.00
C LYS A 555 -5.77 11.33 16.08
N SER A 556 -4.62 11.30 16.73
CA SER A 556 -3.90 10.07 17.08
C SER A 556 -3.22 10.18 18.43
N VAL A 557 -3.05 9.03 19.10
CA VAL A 557 -2.31 8.93 20.35
C VAL A 557 -1.20 7.91 20.18
N TRP A 558 0.03 8.32 20.46
CA TRP A 558 1.22 7.51 20.29
C TRP A 558 1.94 7.34 21.62
N HIS A 559 2.54 6.18 21.80
CA HIS A 559 3.24 5.78 23.01
C HIS A 559 4.65 5.36 22.64
N PHE A 560 5.62 6.05 23.21
CA PHE A 560 7.04 5.82 23.01
C PHE A 560 7.67 5.52 24.37
N TYR A 561 8.39 4.41 24.50
CA TYR A 561 9.13 4.14 25.72
C TYR A 561 10.46 3.42 25.46
N PRO A 562 11.52 3.77 26.19
CA PRO A 562 12.80 3.09 26.06
C PRO A 562 12.69 1.64 26.55
N VAL A 563 13.36 0.73 25.86
CA VAL A 563 13.46 -0.69 26.23
C VAL A 563 14.92 -1.12 26.34
N VAL A 564 15.24 -2.03 27.25
CA VAL A 564 16.61 -2.53 27.47
C VAL A 564 16.60 -4.07 27.50
N SER A 565 17.05 -4.67 26.39
CA SER A 565 17.41 -6.08 26.10
C SER A 565 16.35 -7.20 26.14
N GLU A 566 16.66 -8.23 25.33
CA GLU A 566 16.10 -9.59 25.12
C GLU A 566 14.59 -9.78 25.34
N TYR A 567 13.84 -9.50 24.27
CA TYR A 567 12.73 -10.35 23.87
C TYR A 567 13.02 -10.89 22.48
#